data_AF-A0A0A9YE49-F1
#
_entry.id   AF-A0A0A9YE49-F1
#
_cell.length_a   1.000
_cell.length_b   1.000
_cell.length_c   1.000
_cell.angle_alpha   90.00
_cell.angle_beta   90.00
_cell.angle_gamma   90.00
#
_symmetry.space_group_name_H-M   'P 1'
#
loop_
_entity.id
_entity.type
_entity.pdbx_description
1 polymer ?
#
loop_
_entity_poly.entity_id
_entity_poly.type
_entity_poly.pdbx_seq_one_letter_code
_entity_poly.pdbx_strand_id
1 'polypeptide(L)'
;MRSDHKALEAVLNEYHKDEDTIVFSVAGISLVLHPFNPKIPTTHANYRMFEIMVGDKHVSWFGGGSDLTPAYVDEGDAKHFHTILKHSCDLNDKNYQQSGQSALYTRFKHWCDEYFYLPHRGETRGIGGIFFDDLDESNMNMSKDNIFKFVKGCG
;
A
#
# COMPACT_ATOMS: atom_id res chain seq x y z
N MET A 1 -9.71 2.62 6.52
CA MET A 1 -9.91 1.26 5.97
C MET A 1 -8.87 0.35 6.63
N ARG A 2 -9.21 -0.86 7.05
CA ARG A 2 -8.24 -1.83 7.59
C ARG A 2 -8.35 -3.09 6.73
N SER A 3 -7.21 -3.66 6.40
CA SER A 3 -7.15 -4.96 5.74
C SER A 3 -7.88 -6.01 6.57
N ASP A 4 -8.71 -6.80 5.90
CA ASP A 4 -9.54 -7.85 6.50
C ASP A 4 -9.06 -9.25 6.13
N HIS A 5 -8.04 -9.37 5.27
CA HIS A 5 -7.40 -10.62 4.87
C HIS A 5 -8.40 -11.72 4.44
N LYS A 6 -9.53 -11.33 3.83
CA LYS A 6 -10.62 -12.26 3.45
C LYS A 6 -10.17 -13.46 2.64
N ALA A 7 -9.20 -13.28 1.75
CA ALA A 7 -8.65 -14.37 0.94
C ALA A 7 -7.97 -15.44 1.82
N LEU A 8 -7.24 -15.02 2.85
CA LEU A 8 -6.62 -15.92 3.81
C LEU A 8 -7.68 -16.58 4.70
N GLU A 9 -8.61 -15.80 5.26
CA GLU A 9 -9.71 -16.31 6.09
C GLU A 9 -10.53 -17.38 5.37
N ALA A 10 -10.87 -17.17 4.09
CA ALA A 10 -11.61 -18.16 3.30
C ALA A 10 -10.85 -19.49 3.18
N VAL A 11 -9.54 -19.42 2.96
CA VAL A 11 -8.68 -20.61 2.83
C VAL A 11 -8.49 -21.32 4.18
N LEU A 12 -8.30 -20.57 5.27
CA LEU A 12 -8.18 -21.14 6.62
C LEU A 12 -9.46 -21.81 7.08
N ASN A 13 -10.62 -21.23 6.79
CA ASN A 13 -11.92 -21.82 7.15
C ASN A 13 -12.20 -23.14 6.41
N GLU A 14 -11.74 -23.28 5.17
CA GLU A 14 -11.85 -24.55 4.43
C GLU A 14 -10.82 -25.58 4.88
N TYR A 15 -9.66 -25.12 5.34
CA TYR A 15 -8.60 -25.96 5.88
C TYR A 15 -8.90 -26.37 7.33
N HIS A 16 -9.94 -27.19 7.51
CA HIS A 16 -10.31 -27.82 8.78
C HIS A 16 -9.29 -28.90 9.20
N LYS A 17 -8.08 -28.50 9.58
CA LYS A 17 -7.08 -29.41 10.12
C LYS A 17 -6.48 -28.88 11.41
N ASP A 18 -6.31 -29.80 12.36
CA ASP A 18 -5.65 -29.66 13.67
C ASP A 18 -4.14 -29.29 13.59
N GLU A 19 -3.71 -28.62 12.53
CA GLU A 19 -2.34 -28.10 12.41
C GLU A 19 -2.28 -26.69 12.98
N ASP A 20 -1.73 -26.57 14.19
CA ASP A 20 -1.53 -25.29 14.90
C ASP A 20 -0.52 -24.35 14.22
N THR A 21 0.08 -24.74 13.09
CA THR A 21 1.19 -24.02 12.45
C THR A 21 0.97 -23.84 10.96
N ILE A 22 0.92 -22.57 10.55
CA ILE A 22 0.87 -22.15 9.15
C ILE A 22 2.25 -21.62 8.75
N VAL A 23 2.80 -22.12 7.65
CA VAL A 23 4.07 -21.63 7.11
C VAL A 23 3.80 -20.45 6.19
N PHE A 24 4.50 -19.35 6.45
CA PHE A 24 4.43 -18.15 5.62
C PHE A 24 5.82 -17.59 5.34
N SER A 25 5.94 -16.90 4.22
CA SER A 25 7.12 -16.14 3.81
C SER A 25 6.73 -14.68 3.58
N VAL A 26 7.63 -13.76 3.95
CA VAL A 26 7.47 -12.34 3.69
C VAL A 26 8.78 -11.78 3.16
N ALA A 27 8.70 -11.04 2.06
CA ALA A 27 9.80 -10.23 1.57
C ALA A 27 9.35 -8.79 1.48
N GLY A 28 10.18 -7.85 1.93
CA GLY A 28 9.84 -6.43 1.83
C GLY A 28 11.01 -5.51 2.13
N ILE A 29 10.84 -4.26 1.72
CA ILE A 29 11.73 -3.14 2.02
C ILE A 29 10.94 -2.14 2.85
N SER A 30 11.55 -1.64 3.92
CA SER A 30 11.00 -0.57 4.74
C SER A 30 12.07 0.47 4.99
N LEU A 31 11.73 1.74 4.82
CA LEU A 31 12.61 2.87 5.01
C LEU A 31 11.89 3.96 5.80
N VAL A 32 12.61 4.58 6.73
CA VAL A 32 12.28 5.88 7.29
C VAL A 32 13.53 6.74 7.18
N LEU A 33 13.41 7.91 6.58
CA LEU A 33 14.50 8.86 6.43
C LEU A 33 14.19 10.12 7.23
N HIS A 34 15.08 10.45 8.16
CA HIS A 34 15.02 11.68 8.99
C HIS A 34 16.14 12.64 8.57
N PRO A 35 15.85 13.65 7.74
CA PRO A 35 16.85 14.64 7.36
C PRO A 35 17.29 15.49 8.54
N PHE A 36 18.56 15.93 8.53
CA PHE A 36 19.06 16.88 9.51
C PHE A 36 18.45 18.29 9.36
N ASN A 37 18.22 18.73 8.12
CA ASN A 37 17.64 20.04 7.84
C ASN A 37 16.10 19.98 7.97
N PRO A 38 15.47 20.79 8.85
CA PRO A 38 14.02 20.76 9.06
C PRO A 38 13.19 21.20 7.85
N LYS A 39 13.81 21.82 6.85
CA LYS A 39 13.15 22.13 5.57
C LYS A 39 13.00 20.92 4.66
N ILE A 40 13.69 19.82 4.95
CA ILE A 40 13.57 18.57 4.20
C ILE A 40 12.62 17.66 4.99
N PRO A 41 11.52 17.17 4.39
CA PRO A 41 10.54 16.36 5.09
C PRO A 41 11.10 15.00 5.52
N THR A 42 10.62 14.48 6.65
CA THR A 42 10.74 13.05 6.94
C THR A 42 9.94 12.27 5.89
N THR A 43 10.47 11.16 5.40
CA THR A 43 9.75 10.30 4.46
C THR A 43 9.78 8.85 4.94
N HIS A 44 8.69 8.14 4.68
CA HIS A 44 8.58 6.71 4.94
C HIS A 44 8.13 6.01 3.66
N ALA A 45 8.67 4.82 3.43
CA ALA A 45 8.26 3.92 2.36
C ALA A 45 8.28 2.48 2.86
N ASN A 46 7.28 1.71 2.48
CA ASN A 46 7.21 0.27 2.74
C ASN A 46 6.66 -0.43 1.50
N TYR A 47 7.26 -1.52 1.07
CA TYR A 47 6.73 -2.39 0.02
C TYR A 47 7.04 -3.84 0.38
N ARG A 48 6.02 -4.69 0.44
CA ARG A 48 6.12 -6.06 0.93
C ARG A 48 5.20 -7.00 0.15
N MET A 49 5.57 -8.27 0.13
CA MET A 49 4.77 -9.39 -0.37
C MET A 49 4.68 -10.46 0.70
N PHE A 50 3.47 -10.93 0.96
CA PHE A 50 3.21 -12.12 1.79
C PHE A 50 2.91 -13.30 0.87
N GLU A 51 3.42 -14.46 1.25
CA GLU A 51 3.08 -15.76 0.65
C GLU A 51 2.79 -16.76 1.75
N ILE A 52 1.63 -17.40 1.67
CA ILE A 52 1.16 -18.38 2.64
C ILE A 52 0.74 -19.62 1.89
N MET A 53 1.23 -20.77 2.36
CA MET A 53 0.78 -22.08 1.90
C MET A 53 -0.11 -22.69 2.98
N VAL A 54 -1.35 -23.01 2.62
CA VAL A 54 -2.32 -23.70 3.49
C VAL A 54 -2.71 -25.00 2.78
N GLY A 55 -2.07 -26.09 3.16
CA GLY A 55 -2.14 -27.34 2.39
C GLY A 55 -1.57 -27.18 0.99
N ASP A 56 -2.41 -27.41 -0.02
CA ASP A 56 -2.11 -27.23 -1.44
C ASP A 56 -2.50 -25.83 -1.97
N LYS A 57 -3.11 -24.99 -1.13
CA LYS A 57 -3.55 -23.65 -1.51
C LYS A 57 -2.48 -22.61 -1.24
N HIS A 58 -2.29 -21.73 -2.21
CA HIS A 58 -1.37 -20.60 -2.13
C HIS A 58 -2.15 -19.30 -2.03
N VAL A 59 -1.92 -18.54 -0.97
CA VAL A 59 -2.48 -17.20 -0.77
C VAL A 59 -1.32 -16.20 -0.76
N SER A 60 -1.41 -15.16 -1.59
CA SER A 60 -0.40 -14.11 -1.59
C SER A 60 -1.01 -12.74 -1.85
N TRP A 61 -0.47 -11.73 -1.19
CA TRP A 61 -0.86 -10.34 -1.41
C TRP A 61 0.34 -9.41 -1.25
N PHE A 62 0.21 -8.22 -1.84
CA PHE A 62 1.14 -7.13 -1.67
C PHE A 62 0.59 -6.10 -0.68
N GLY A 63 1.50 -5.47 0.04
CA GLY A 63 1.20 -4.29 0.84
C GLY A 63 2.30 -3.26 0.68
N GLY A 64 1.99 -2.00 0.95
CA GLY A 64 2.97 -0.94 0.87
C GLY A 64 2.41 0.46 0.75
N GLY A 65 3.29 1.36 0.32
CA GLY A 65 3.02 2.77 0.17
C GLY A 65 4.18 3.64 0.61
N SER A 66 4.05 4.92 0.30
CA SER A 66 4.99 5.97 0.69
C SER A 66 4.21 7.18 1.19
N ASP A 67 4.75 7.87 2.17
CA ASP A 67 4.14 9.07 2.74
C ASP A 67 5.19 10.11 3.18
N LEU A 68 4.76 11.38 3.18
CA LEU A 68 5.63 12.52 3.44
C LEU A 68 5.21 13.27 4.71
N THR A 69 6.17 13.52 5.59
CA THR A 69 5.99 14.16 6.90
C THR A 69 6.86 15.44 7.01
N PRO A 70 6.42 16.56 6.42
CA PRO A 70 7.12 17.84 6.51
C PRO A 70 6.94 18.50 7.89
N ALA A 71 8.01 19.09 8.42
CA ALA A 71 7.91 20.05 9.52
C ALA A 71 7.50 21.45 9.03
N TYR A 72 7.95 21.82 7.83
CA TYR A 72 7.52 23.01 7.08
C TYR A 72 6.97 22.56 5.74
N VAL A 73 5.70 22.88 5.47
CA VAL A 73 5.03 22.47 4.23
C VAL A 73 5.49 23.38 3.09
N ASP A 74 6.03 22.76 2.04
CA ASP A 74 6.21 23.39 0.73
C ASP A 74 5.14 22.82 -0.23
N GLU A 75 4.35 23.72 -0.85
CA GLU A 75 3.27 23.29 -1.74
C GLU A 75 3.79 22.64 -3.03
N GLY A 76 4.96 23.07 -3.52
CA GLY A 76 5.59 22.52 -4.72
C GLY A 76 6.01 21.08 -4.49
N ASP A 77 6.68 20.82 -3.36
CA ASP A 77 7.10 19.47 -2.96
C ASP A 77 5.90 18.56 -2.72
N ALA A 78 4.86 19.06 -2.04
CA ALA A 78 3.62 18.32 -1.83
C ALA A 78 2.97 17.90 -3.16
N LYS A 79 2.81 18.86 -4.09
CA LYS A 79 2.25 18.60 -5.43
C LYS A 79 3.11 17.62 -6.23
N HIS A 80 4.43 17.77 -6.18
CA HIS A 80 5.36 16.89 -6.87
C HIS A 80 5.25 15.45 -6.35
N PHE A 81 5.37 15.26 -5.04
CA PHE A 81 5.31 13.94 -4.40
C PHE A 81 4.03 13.19 -4.77
N HIS A 82 2.88 13.85 -4.60
CA HIS A 82 1.57 13.27 -4.92
C HIS A 82 1.39 13.02 -6.42
N THR A 83 1.96 13.86 -7.30
CA THR A 83 1.89 13.67 -8.75
C THR A 83 2.67 12.44 -9.21
N ILE A 84 3.86 12.19 -8.64
CA ILE A 84 4.66 11.00 -8.97
C ILE A 84 3.94 9.72 -8.53
N LEU A 85 3.40 9.69 -7.31
CA LEU A 85 2.63 8.53 -6.83
C LEU A 85 1.36 8.30 -7.65
N LYS A 86 0.66 9.38 -8.02
CA LYS A 86 -0.52 9.31 -8.89
C LYS A 86 -0.16 8.74 -10.26
N HIS A 87 0.97 9.15 -10.84
CA HIS A 87 1.39 8.65 -12.15
C HIS A 87 1.55 7.12 -12.17
N SER A 88 2.17 6.53 -11.15
CA SER A 88 2.31 5.08 -11.03
C SER A 88 0.95 4.37 -10.90
N CYS A 89 -0.01 4.99 -10.22
CA CYS A 89 -1.39 4.51 -10.15
C CYS A 89 -2.11 4.62 -11.51
N ASP A 90 -1.99 5.76 -12.19
CA ASP A 90 -2.63 6.03 -13.49
C ASP A 90 -2.23 5.00 -14.54
N LEU A 91 -0.96 4.58 -14.58
CA LEU A 91 -0.43 3.58 -15.53
C LEU A 91 -1.05 2.19 -15.34
N ASN A 92 -1.56 1.89 -14.14
CA ASN A 92 -2.07 0.57 -13.76
C ASN A 92 -3.59 0.55 -13.56
N ASP A 93 -4.25 1.70 -13.77
CA ASP A 93 -5.69 1.84 -13.62
C ASP A 93 -6.39 1.78 -14.98
N LYS A 94 -7.10 0.67 -15.22
CA LYS A 94 -7.86 0.45 -16.46
C LYS A 94 -8.95 1.51 -16.69
N ASN A 95 -9.49 2.09 -15.62
CA ASN A 95 -10.57 3.08 -15.70
C ASN A 95 -10.04 4.49 -15.95
N TYR A 96 -8.73 4.74 -15.74
CA TYR A 96 -8.12 6.04 -15.94
C TYR A 96 -8.29 6.55 -17.38
N GLN A 97 -8.16 5.67 -18.37
CA GLN A 97 -8.28 6.01 -19.79
C GLN A 97 -9.69 6.54 -20.15
N GLN A 98 -10.70 6.25 -19.34
CA GLN A 98 -12.09 6.64 -19.60
C GLN A 98 -12.52 7.87 -18.79
N SER A 99 -12.06 8.00 -17.54
CA SER A 99 -12.50 9.06 -16.62
C SER A 99 -11.50 10.21 -16.45
N GLY A 100 -10.23 10.01 -16.83
CA GLY A 100 -9.14 10.92 -16.50
C GLY A 100 -8.81 11.00 -14.99
N GLN A 101 -9.41 10.12 -14.18
CA GLN A 101 -9.24 10.08 -12.73
C GLN A 101 -8.84 8.67 -12.31
N SER A 102 -7.72 8.53 -11.59
CA SER A 102 -7.30 7.23 -11.10
C SER A 102 -8.08 6.87 -9.84
N ALA A 103 -8.91 5.85 -9.97
CA ALA A 103 -9.57 5.16 -8.87
C ALA A 103 -8.55 4.55 -7.92
N LEU A 104 -7.42 4.02 -8.44
CA LEU A 104 -6.33 3.48 -7.60
C LEU A 104 -5.71 4.56 -6.72
N TYR A 105 -5.27 5.68 -7.30
CA TYR A 105 -4.70 6.78 -6.53
C TYR A 105 -5.70 7.34 -5.52
N THR A 106 -6.95 7.55 -5.95
CA THR A 106 -8.01 8.06 -5.05
C THR A 106 -8.20 7.13 -3.85
N ARG A 107 -8.29 5.81 -4.09
CA ARG A 107 -8.42 4.79 -3.04
C ARG A 107 -7.21 4.79 -2.10
N PHE A 108 -5.99 4.71 -2.64
CA PHE A 108 -4.79 4.53 -1.83
C PHE A 108 -4.35 5.81 -1.12
N LYS A 109 -4.62 6.98 -1.70
CA LYS A 109 -4.43 8.27 -1.02
C LYS A 109 -5.38 8.39 0.15
N HIS A 110 -6.67 8.12 -0.06
CA HIS A 110 -7.66 8.17 1.01
C HIS A 110 -7.30 7.19 2.14
N TRP A 111 -6.89 5.97 1.79
CA TRP A 111 -6.44 4.99 2.78
C TRP A 111 -5.20 5.47 3.54
N CYS A 112 -4.25 6.13 2.88
CA CYS A 112 -3.08 6.72 3.53
C CYS A 112 -3.47 7.77 4.59
N ASP A 113 -4.41 8.66 4.26
CA ASP A 113 -4.93 9.67 5.18
C ASP A 113 -5.57 9.03 6.42
N GLU A 114 -6.37 7.98 6.24
CA GLU A 114 -7.02 7.27 7.34
C GLU A 114 -6.04 6.46 8.20
N TYR A 115 -5.05 5.82 7.56
CA TYR A 115 -4.10 4.94 8.23
C TYR A 115 -3.11 5.71 9.10
N PHE A 116 -2.61 6.84 8.62
CA PHE A 116 -1.67 7.69 9.35
C PHE A 116 -2.35 8.83 10.13
N TYR A 117 -3.63 8.66 10.47
CA TYR A 117 -4.34 9.54 11.37
C TYR A 117 -4.02 9.23 12.84
N LEU A 118 -3.88 10.26 13.67
CA LEU A 118 -3.62 10.15 15.11
C LEU A 118 -4.90 10.56 15.88
N PRO A 119 -5.79 9.62 16.26
CA PRO A 119 -7.10 9.97 16.82
C PRO A 119 -7.03 10.79 18.12
N HIS A 120 -6.01 10.55 18.93
CA HIS A 120 -5.80 11.26 20.19
C HIS A 120 -5.30 12.70 20.02
N ARG A 121 -4.86 13.09 18.81
CA ARG A 121 -4.41 14.45 18.46
C ARG A 121 -5.34 15.16 17.48
N GLY A 122 -6.22 14.41 16.81
CA GLY A 122 -7.13 14.97 15.83
C GLY A 122 -6.46 15.33 14.50
N GLU A 123 -5.25 14.82 14.21
CA GLU A 123 -4.43 15.23 13.06
C GLU A 123 -3.81 14.02 12.33
N THR A 124 -3.43 14.21 11.06
CA THR A 124 -2.60 13.23 10.34
C THR A 124 -1.13 13.40 10.69
N ARG A 125 -0.36 12.30 10.61
CA ARG A 125 1.10 12.32 10.83
C ARG A 125 1.84 13.29 9.90
N GLY A 126 1.34 13.45 8.67
CA GLY A 126 1.95 14.26 7.63
C GLY A 126 0.93 14.62 6.56
N ILE A 127 1.42 14.88 5.34
CA ILE A 127 0.59 15.26 4.19
C ILE A 127 0.13 14.06 3.34
N GLY A 128 0.28 12.85 3.90
CA GLY A 128 -0.12 11.59 3.27
C GLY A 128 0.78 11.18 2.12
N GLY A 129 0.19 10.42 1.19
CA GLY A 129 0.85 9.78 0.06
C GLY A 129 -0.06 8.69 -0.47
N ILE A 130 0.44 7.46 -0.61
CA ILE A 130 -0.40 6.28 -0.89
C ILE A 130 -0.15 5.22 0.17
N PHE A 131 -1.20 4.48 0.52
CA PHE A 131 -1.12 3.31 1.37
C PHE A 131 -2.04 2.23 0.83
N PHE A 132 -1.57 1.00 0.87
CA PHE A 132 -2.33 -0.15 0.45
C PHE A 132 -1.87 -1.42 1.16
N ASP A 133 -2.81 -2.34 1.33
CA ASP A 133 -2.57 -3.67 1.85
C ASP A 133 -3.64 -4.61 1.28
N ASP A 134 -3.45 -5.92 1.43
CA ASP A 134 -4.24 -6.96 0.77
C ASP A 134 -4.28 -6.86 -0.76
N LEU A 135 -3.32 -6.26 -1.47
CA LEU A 135 -3.38 -6.26 -2.95
C LEU A 135 -3.15 -7.65 -3.53
N ASP A 136 -4.18 -8.24 -4.11
CA ASP A 136 -4.15 -9.55 -4.74
C ASP A 136 -4.82 -9.53 -6.12
N GLU A 137 -4.73 -10.66 -6.82
CA GLU A 137 -5.27 -10.77 -8.19
C GLU A 137 -6.79 -10.54 -8.25
N SER A 138 -7.50 -10.88 -7.17
CA SER A 138 -8.96 -10.76 -7.11
C SER A 138 -9.40 -9.30 -7.02
N ASN A 139 -8.77 -8.49 -6.18
CA ASN A 139 -9.18 -7.11 -5.97
C ASN A 139 -8.54 -6.12 -6.94
N MET A 140 -7.41 -6.47 -7.56
CA MET A 140 -6.81 -5.68 -8.62
C MET A 140 -7.32 -6.08 -10.00
N ASN A 141 -7.92 -7.27 -10.16
CA ASN A 141 -8.28 -7.83 -11.47
C ASN A 141 -7.09 -7.78 -12.46
N MET A 142 -5.92 -8.16 -11.96
CA MET A 142 -4.61 -8.15 -12.61
C MET A 142 -3.81 -9.37 -12.15
N SER A 143 -2.92 -9.89 -12.98
CA SER A 143 -2.04 -10.98 -12.56
C SER A 143 -1.07 -10.54 -11.46
N LYS A 144 -0.59 -11.47 -10.65
CA LYS A 144 0.42 -11.23 -9.60
C LYS A 144 1.65 -10.48 -10.13
N ASP A 145 2.12 -10.85 -11.32
CA ASP A 145 3.25 -10.19 -12.00
C ASP A 145 2.96 -8.72 -12.34
N ASN A 146 1.73 -8.40 -12.74
CA ASN A 146 1.35 -7.03 -13.04
C ASN A 146 1.15 -6.20 -11.76
N ILE A 147 0.66 -6.81 -10.68
CA ILE A 147 0.63 -6.18 -9.36
C ILE A 147 2.07 -5.92 -8.88
N PHE A 148 2.99 -6.86 -9.07
CA PHE A 148 4.39 -6.67 -8.73
C PHE A 148 5.03 -5.52 -9.53
N LYS A 149 4.74 -5.41 -10.83
CA LYS A 149 5.17 -4.26 -11.65
C LYS A 149 4.60 -2.94 -11.13
N PHE A 150 3.34 -2.91 -10.71
CA PHE A 150 2.72 -1.75 -10.09
C PHE A 150 3.47 -1.35 -8.81
N VAL A 151 3.65 -2.30 -7.87
CA VAL A 151 4.36 -2.08 -6.60
C VAL A 151 5.79 -1.58 -6.84
N LYS A 152 6.49 -2.17 -7.82
CA LYS A 152 7.81 -1.71 -8.26
C LYS A 152 7.81 -0.31 -8.85
N GLY A 153 6.72 0.10 -9.50
CA GLY A 153 6.56 1.47 -10.02
C GLY A 153 6.24 2.51 -8.94
N CYS A 154 5.81 2.09 -7.76
CA CYS A 154 5.55 2.98 -6.63
C CYS A 154 6.81 3.28 -5.78
N GLY A 155 7.76 2.34 -5.72
CA GLY A 155 9.03 2.48 -4.98
C GLY A 155 10.16 3.06 -5.82
#